data_AF-A0AAD8B7Z6-F1
#
_entry.id   AF-A0AAD8B7Z6-F1
#
_cell.length_a   1.000
_cell.length_b   1.000
_cell.length_c   1.000
_cell.angle_alpha   90.00
_cell.angle_beta   90.00
_cell.angle_gamma   90.00
#
_symmetry.space_group_name_H-M   'P 1'
#
loop_
_entity.id
_entity.type
_entity.pdbx_description
1 polymer ?
#
loop_
_entity_poly.entity_id
_entity_poly.type
_entity_poly.pdbx_seq_one_letter_code
_entity_poly.pdbx_strand_id
1 'polypeptide(L)'
;MIENMHEETLVAQRRICDFLKVNGGVLDVAITKHLLTAAASGRQSYHQYLEKEKTKKAEMAKNLKRKRHDELSDLKAKRKKLMEEEKILRSSADKYADEAEAKQNLKLLSKSNDMRHEAKVKSAELVVLDRTIQSKLQEHLDC
;
A
#
# COMPACT_ATOMS: atom_id res chain seq x y z
N MET A 1 -36.04 2.26 -9.55
CA MET A 1 -35.17 1.07 -9.46
C MET A 1 -33.93 1.51 -8.69
N ILE A 2 -33.53 0.82 -7.62
CA ILE A 2 -32.38 1.25 -6.80
C ILE A 2 -31.10 0.92 -7.58
N GLU A 3 -30.32 1.93 -7.97
CA GLU A 3 -29.18 1.86 -8.90
C GLU A 3 -27.98 1.02 -8.41
N ASN A 4 -27.97 0.56 -7.16
CA ASN A 4 -26.83 -0.10 -6.52
C ASN A 4 -27.13 -1.55 -6.07
N MET A 5 -27.94 -2.29 -6.84
CA MET A 5 -28.28 -3.69 -6.52
C MET A 5 -27.54 -4.66 -7.45
N HIS A 6 -26.91 -5.68 -6.87
CA HIS A 6 -26.17 -6.70 -7.63
C HIS A 6 -27.13 -7.56 -8.48
N GLU A 7 -26.66 -8.02 -9.64
CA GLU A 7 -27.47 -8.79 -10.60
C GLU A 7 -28.16 -9.99 -9.96
N GLU A 8 -27.44 -10.75 -9.12
CA GLU A 8 -27.98 -11.90 -8.40
C GLU A 8 -29.15 -11.52 -7.48
N THR A 9 -29.08 -10.33 -6.85
CA THR A 9 -30.17 -9.83 -5.99
C THR A 9 -31.39 -9.44 -6.81
N LEU A 10 -31.19 -8.84 -7.99
CA LEU A 10 -32.25 -8.51 -8.92
C LEU A 10 -32.96 -9.78 -9.43
N VAL A 11 -32.20 -10.80 -9.79
CA VAL A 11 -32.74 -12.10 -10.22
C VAL A 11 -33.55 -12.75 -9.09
N ALA A 12 -33.04 -12.75 -7.86
CA ALA A 12 -33.76 -13.28 -6.71
C ALA A 12 -35.06 -12.52 -6.43
N GLN A 13 -35.04 -11.19 -6.44
CA GLN A 13 -36.23 -10.36 -6.24
C GLN A 13 -37.28 -10.64 -7.32
N ARG A 14 -36.86 -10.77 -8.58
CA ARG A 14 -37.77 -11.06 -9.68
C ARG A 14 -38.44 -12.43 -9.54
N ARG A 15 -37.68 -13.46 -9.18
CA ARG A 15 -38.23 -14.80 -8.88
C ARG A 15 -39.28 -14.75 -7.78
N ILE A 16 -39.05 -13.97 -6.72
CA ILE A 16 -40.03 -13.79 -5.63
C ILE A 16 -41.28 -13.10 -6.16
N CYS A 17 -41.14 -11.98 -6.88
CA CYS A 17 -42.29 -11.26 -7.43
C CYS A 17 -43.12 -12.11 -8.41
N ASP A 18 -42.46 -12.89 -9.26
CA ASP A 18 -43.14 -13.76 -10.24
C ASP A 18 -43.88 -14.90 -9.51
N PHE A 19 -43.26 -15.50 -8.48
CA PHE A 19 -43.92 -16.49 -7.63
C PHE A 19 -45.17 -15.92 -6.95
N LEU A 20 -45.08 -14.72 -6.37
CA LEU A 20 -46.21 -14.07 -5.71
C LEU A 20 -47.35 -13.77 -6.68
N LYS A 21 -47.06 -13.33 -7.91
CA LYS A 21 -48.07 -13.06 -8.94
C LYS A 21 -48.84 -14.32 -9.34
N VAL A 22 -48.15 -15.44 -9.51
CA VAL A 22 -48.78 -16.72 -9.89
C VAL A 22 -49.69 -17.25 -8.77
N ASN A 23 -49.37 -16.96 -7.50
CA ASN A 23 -50.09 -17.47 -6.33
C ASN A 23 -51.15 -16.50 -5.79
N GLY A 24 -51.67 -15.56 -6.61
CA GLY A 24 -52.75 -14.64 -6.21
C GLY A 24 -52.30 -13.38 -5.44
N GLY A 25 -51.05 -13.34 -4.99
CA GLY A 25 -50.46 -12.21 -4.30
C GLY A 25 -49.90 -12.58 -2.94
N VAL A 26 -49.46 -11.58 -2.18
CA VAL A 26 -48.79 -11.80 -0.88
C VAL A 26 -49.73 -12.39 0.18
N LEU A 27 -51.02 -12.05 0.11
CA LEU A 27 -52.02 -12.49 1.10
C LEU A 27 -52.47 -13.94 0.89
N ASP A 28 -52.31 -14.45 -0.33
CA ASP A 28 -52.80 -15.78 -0.72
C ASP A 28 -51.71 -16.86 -0.58
N VAL A 29 -50.46 -16.48 -0.30
CA VAL A 29 -49.36 -17.41 -0.05
C VAL A 29 -49.36 -17.88 1.41
N ALA A 30 -49.51 -19.20 1.59
CA ALA A 30 -49.45 -19.81 2.92
C ALA A 30 -48.06 -19.63 3.57
N ILE A 31 -48.04 -19.09 4.78
CA ILE A 31 -46.82 -18.94 5.58
C ILE A 31 -46.46 -20.31 6.18
N THR A 32 -45.57 -21.03 5.51
CA THR A 32 -45.08 -22.33 5.98
C THR A 32 -43.86 -22.18 6.89
N LYS A 33 -43.62 -23.17 7.74
CA LYS A 33 -42.41 -23.22 8.59
C LYS A 33 -41.12 -23.13 7.77
N HIS A 34 -41.09 -23.78 6.60
CA HIS A 34 -39.94 -23.72 5.70
C HIS A 34 -39.67 -22.30 5.18
N LEU A 35 -40.73 -21.55 4.83
CA LEU A 35 -40.59 -20.16 4.41
C LEU A 35 -40.03 -19.28 5.53
N LEU A 36 -40.53 -19.45 6.76
CA LEU A 36 -40.02 -18.73 7.93
C LEU A 36 -38.56 -19.05 8.22
N THR A 37 -38.16 -20.33 8.15
CA THR A 37 -36.77 -20.74 8.33
C THR A 37 -35.88 -20.18 7.22
N ALA A 38 -36.31 -20.23 5.96
CA ALA A 38 -35.56 -19.66 4.85
C ALA A 38 -35.36 -18.14 4.99
N ALA A 39 -36.40 -17.42 5.40
CA ALA A 39 -36.34 -15.98 5.65
C ALA A 39 -35.39 -15.64 6.83
N ALA A 40 -35.46 -16.40 7.92
CA ALA A 40 -34.56 -16.23 9.06
C ALA A 40 -33.10 -16.48 8.68
N SER A 41 -32.82 -17.55 7.94
CA SER A 41 -31.49 -17.87 7.41
C SER A 41 -30.98 -16.77 6.47
N GLY A 42 -31.82 -16.27 5.56
CA GLY A 42 -31.47 -15.18 4.65
C GLY A 42 -31.09 -13.89 5.40
N ARG A 43 -31.87 -13.53 6.43
CA ARG A 43 -31.56 -12.40 7.32
C ARG A 43 -30.21 -12.61 8.04
N GLN A 44 -29.95 -13.81 8.57
CA GLN A 44 -28.70 -14.13 9.23
C GLN A 44 -27.50 -14.03 8.27
N SER A 45 -27.61 -14.59 7.06
CA SER A 45 -26.57 -14.52 6.04
C SER A 45 -26.27 -13.07 5.64
N TYR A 46 -27.30 -12.22 5.52
CA TYR A 46 -27.12 -10.80 5.24
C TYR A 46 -26.36 -10.07 6.36
N HIS A 47 -26.72 -10.30 7.63
CA HIS A 47 -25.99 -9.71 8.75
C HIS A 47 -24.54 -10.18 8.80
N GLN A 48 -24.28 -11.48 8.56
CA GLN A 48 -22.92 -11.99 8.47
C GLN A 48 -22.12 -11.34 7.33
N TYR A 49 -22.76 -11.10 6.18
CA TYR A 49 -22.13 -10.39 5.07
C TYR A 49 -21.76 -8.96 5.46
N LEU A 50 -22.66 -8.22 6.13
CA LEU A 50 -22.39 -6.85 6.59
C LEU A 50 -21.21 -6.79 7.58
N GLU A 51 -21.13 -7.74 8.50
CA GLU A 51 -20.00 -7.81 9.44
C GLU A 51 -18.69 -8.14 8.70
N LYS A 52 -18.71 -9.07 7.73
CA LYS A 52 -17.55 -9.35 6.86
C LYS A 52 -17.13 -8.13 6.04
N GLU A 53 -18.07 -7.34 5.54
CA GLU A 53 -17.80 -6.09 4.83
C GLU A 53 -17.09 -5.08 5.74
N LYS A 54 -17.55 -4.93 6.99
CA LYS A 54 -16.90 -4.06 7.98
C LYS A 54 -15.49 -4.52 8.31
N THR A 55 -15.29 -5.82 8.58
CA THR A 55 -13.96 -6.36 8.91
C THR A 55 -13.00 -6.22 7.73
N LYS A 56 -13.45 -6.50 6.50
CA LYS A 56 -12.64 -6.28 5.29
C LYS A 56 -12.19 -4.83 5.15
N LYS A 57 -13.09 -3.86 5.34
CA LYS A 57 -12.74 -2.42 5.28
C LYS A 57 -11.71 -2.05 6.35
N ALA A 58 -11.88 -2.55 7.57
CA ALA A 58 -10.91 -2.33 8.65
C ALA A 58 -9.54 -2.97 8.35
N GLU A 59 -9.51 -4.18 7.81
CA GLU A 59 -8.28 -4.87 7.40
C GLU A 59 -7.58 -4.16 6.23
N MET A 60 -8.33 -3.68 5.23
CA MET A 60 -7.78 -2.89 4.13
C MET A 60 -7.12 -1.61 4.65
N ALA A 61 -7.78 -0.89 5.56
CA ALA A 61 -7.23 0.30 6.18
C ALA A 61 -5.95 0.00 6.98
N LYS A 62 -5.94 -1.08 7.77
CA LYS A 62 -4.76 -1.54 8.52
C LYS A 62 -3.61 -1.93 7.58
N ASN A 63 -3.91 -2.68 6.52
CA ASN A 63 -2.91 -3.10 5.54
C ASN A 63 -2.32 -1.91 4.78
N LEU A 64 -3.14 -0.92 4.44
CA LEU A 64 -2.66 0.31 3.79
C LEU A 64 -1.71 1.07 4.73
N LYS A 65 -2.08 1.24 6.01
CA LYS A 65 -1.21 1.86 7.01
C LYS A 65 0.13 1.12 7.16
N ARG A 66 0.10 -0.22 7.21
CA ARG A 66 1.32 -1.04 7.27
C ARG A 66 2.20 -0.87 6.03
N LYS A 67 1.62 -0.97 4.82
CA LYS A 67 2.35 -0.78 3.56
C LYS A 67 3.08 0.57 3.52
N ARG A 68 2.39 1.66 3.89
CA ARG A 68 3.02 2.99 3.91
C ARG A 68 4.18 3.07 4.92
N HIS A 69 4.02 2.44 6.09
CA HIS A 69 5.09 2.36 7.09
C HIS A 69 6.30 1.56 6.58
N ASP A 70 6.06 0.42 5.94
CA ASP A 70 7.12 -0.44 5.38
C ASP A 70 7.88 0.31 4.27
N GLU A 71 7.17 0.97 3.35
CA GLU A 71 7.77 1.81 2.30
C GLU A 71 8.67 2.92 2.90
N LEU A 72 8.23 3.59 3.96
CA LEU A 72 9.01 4.63 4.63
C LEU A 72 10.26 4.04 5.32
N SER A 73 10.14 2.85 5.92
CA SER A 73 11.25 2.14 6.53
C SER A 73 12.31 1.77 5.47
N ASP A 74 11.89 1.25 4.32
CA ASP A 74 12.77 0.88 3.22
C ASP A 74 13.52 2.09 2.65
N LEU A 75 12.84 3.22 2.46
CA LEU A 75 13.46 4.46 2.03
C LEU A 75 14.53 4.96 3.03
N LYS A 76 14.23 4.90 4.33
CA LYS A 76 15.21 5.26 5.38
C LYS A 76 16.40 4.30 5.42
N ALA A 77 16.19 3.01 5.22
CA ALA A 77 17.26 2.02 5.13
C ALA A 77 18.15 2.26 3.92
N LYS A 78 17.56 2.56 2.75
CA LYS A 78 18.30 2.93 1.53
C LYS A 78 19.13 4.18 1.74
N ARG A 79 18.56 5.22 2.36
CA ARG A 79 19.27 6.47 2.71
C ARG A 79 20.49 6.19 3.57
N LYS A 80 20.33 5.38 4.64
CA LYS A 80 21.44 5.04 5.54
C LYS A 80 22.59 4.33 4.81
N LYS A 81 22.27 3.40 3.91
CA LYS A 81 23.28 2.69 3.10
C LYS A 81 24.04 3.64 2.18
N LEU A 82 23.32 4.48 1.42
CA LEU A 82 23.94 5.46 0.54
C LEU A 82 24.82 6.48 1.28
N MET A 83 24.41 6.90 2.47
CA MET A 83 25.20 7.80 3.32
C MET A 83 26.51 7.16 3.77
N GLU A 84 26.50 5.88 4.15
CA GLU A 84 27.73 5.18 4.54
C GLU A 84 28.66 4.98 3.33
N GLU A 85 28.09 4.60 2.17
CA GLU A 85 28.87 4.47 0.93
C GLU A 85 29.51 5.80 0.49
N GLU A 86 28.77 6.91 0.56
CA GLU A 86 29.29 8.24 0.26
C GLU A 86 30.45 8.61 1.19
N LYS A 87 30.30 8.33 2.50
CA LYS A 87 31.33 8.57 3.50
C LYS A 87 32.59 7.75 3.23
N ILE A 88 32.43 6.47 2.90
CA ILE A 88 33.55 5.58 2.54
C ILE A 88 34.28 6.13 1.31
N LEU A 89 33.56 6.49 0.26
CA LEU A 89 34.15 7.06 -0.96
C LEU A 89 34.95 8.32 -0.69
N ARG A 90 34.41 9.25 0.12
CA ARG A 90 35.14 10.47 0.52
C ARG A 90 36.42 10.14 1.28
N SER A 91 36.34 9.26 2.29
CA SER A 91 37.51 8.88 3.08
C SER A 91 38.57 8.17 2.23
N SER A 92 38.16 7.29 1.32
CA SER A 92 39.08 6.63 0.39
C SER A 92 39.72 7.61 -0.59
N ALA A 93 38.95 8.57 -1.10
CA ALA A 93 39.48 9.60 -1.98
C ALA A 93 40.55 10.45 -1.31
N ASP A 94 40.34 10.84 -0.05
CA ASP A 94 41.30 11.63 0.71
C ASP A 94 42.60 10.84 0.96
N LYS A 95 42.49 9.55 1.34
CA LYS A 95 43.68 8.67 1.44
C LYS A 95 44.46 8.58 0.14
N TYR A 96 43.75 8.44 -1.00
CA TYR A 96 44.42 8.40 -2.30
C TYR A 96 45.06 9.72 -2.69
N ALA A 97 44.49 10.86 -2.27
CA ALA A 97 45.10 12.17 -2.47
C ALA A 97 46.38 12.32 -1.65
N ASP A 98 46.34 11.97 -0.35
CA ASP A 98 47.52 12.02 0.53
C ASP A 98 48.65 11.12 0.00
N GLU A 99 48.32 9.90 -0.44
CA GLU A 99 49.30 9.00 -1.06
C GLU A 99 49.82 9.52 -2.40
N ALA A 100 48.99 10.20 -3.19
CA ALA A 100 49.40 10.80 -4.45
C ALA A 100 50.42 11.91 -4.23
N GLU A 101 50.23 12.75 -3.20
CA GLU A 101 51.15 13.82 -2.83
C GLU A 101 52.49 13.24 -2.33
N ALA A 102 52.44 12.25 -1.43
CA ALA A 102 53.65 11.63 -0.88
C ALA A 102 54.49 10.92 -1.95
N LYS A 103 53.85 10.26 -2.92
CA LYS A 103 54.52 9.48 -3.98
C LYS A 103 54.68 10.24 -5.29
N GLN A 104 54.18 11.47 -5.38
CA GLN A 104 54.05 12.27 -6.61
C GLN A 104 53.41 11.46 -7.76
N ASN A 105 52.37 10.68 -7.46
CA ASN A 105 51.78 9.72 -8.39
C ASN A 105 50.42 10.19 -8.96
N LEU A 106 50.46 10.68 -10.20
CA LEU A 106 49.29 11.15 -10.94
C LEU A 106 48.16 10.12 -11.10
N LYS A 107 48.47 8.81 -11.12
CA LYS A 107 47.43 7.76 -11.23
C LYS A 107 46.58 7.69 -9.97
N LEU A 108 47.18 7.90 -8.79
CA LEU A 108 46.45 7.93 -7.51
C LEU A 108 45.57 9.18 -7.42
N LEU A 109 46.06 10.31 -7.96
CA LEU A 109 45.27 11.54 -8.05
C LEU A 109 44.04 11.37 -8.95
N SER A 110 44.19 10.73 -10.12
CA SER A 110 43.05 10.41 -10.99
C SER A 110 42.02 9.55 -10.27
N LYS A 111 42.47 8.50 -9.56
CA LYS A 111 41.58 7.62 -8.79
C LYS A 111 40.83 8.36 -7.67
N SER A 112 41.51 9.27 -6.98
CA SER A 112 40.88 10.14 -5.97
C SER A 112 39.78 11.00 -6.59
N ASN A 113 40.04 11.60 -7.76
CA ASN A 113 39.06 12.43 -8.46
C ASN A 113 37.83 11.62 -8.90
N ASP A 114 38.02 10.41 -9.42
CA ASP A 114 36.91 9.52 -9.81
C ASP A 114 36.00 9.21 -8.60
N MET A 115 36.61 8.88 -7.45
CA MET A 115 35.87 8.61 -6.21
C MET A 115 35.14 9.86 -5.67
N ARG A 116 35.75 11.05 -5.80
CA ARG A 116 35.09 12.33 -5.45
C ARG A 116 33.91 12.62 -6.35
N HIS A 117 34.03 12.32 -7.64
CA HIS A 117 32.93 12.45 -8.57
C HIS A 117 31.79 11.50 -8.20
N GLU A 118 32.08 10.23 -7.94
CA GLU A 118 31.09 9.25 -7.49
C GLU A 118 30.41 9.67 -6.18
N ALA A 119 31.17 10.14 -5.19
CA ALA A 119 30.63 10.65 -3.94
C ALA A 119 29.70 11.86 -4.16
N LYS A 120 30.04 12.75 -5.08
CA LYS A 120 29.18 13.90 -5.44
C LYS A 120 27.86 13.45 -6.06
N VAL A 121 27.88 12.43 -6.92
CA VAL A 121 26.67 11.83 -7.50
C VAL A 121 25.80 11.23 -6.39
N LYS A 122 26.37 10.41 -5.51
CA LYS A 122 25.62 9.83 -4.36
C LYS A 122 25.07 10.91 -3.41
N SER A 123 25.81 12.01 -3.20
CA SER A 123 25.34 13.15 -2.41
C SER A 123 24.11 13.81 -3.03
N ALA A 124 24.09 13.98 -4.36
CA ALA A 124 22.90 14.49 -5.06
C ALA A 124 21.71 13.53 -4.97
N GLU A 125 21.94 12.22 -5.08
CA GLU A 125 20.92 11.19 -4.88
C GLU A 125 20.33 11.22 -3.46
N LEU A 126 21.17 11.41 -2.44
CA LEU A 126 20.72 11.55 -1.04
C LEU A 126 19.80 12.77 -0.87
N VAL A 127 20.10 13.91 -1.51
CA VAL A 127 19.22 15.10 -1.47
C VAL A 127 17.85 14.79 -2.08
N VAL A 128 17.80 14.07 -3.19
CA VAL A 128 16.53 13.66 -3.83
C VAL A 128 15.76 12.68 -2.93
N LEU A 129 16.46 11.73 -2.32
CA LEU A 129 15.87 10.75 -1.41
C LEU A 129 15.31 11.41 -0.14
N ASP A 130 16.02 12.41 0.40
CA ASP A 130 15.58 13.17 1.57
C ASP A 130 14.29 13.96 1.29
N ARG A 131 14.18 14.58 0.11
CA ARG A 131 12.93 15.23 -0.34
C ARG A 131 11.78 14.22 -0.47
N THR A 132 12.05 13.05 -1.04
CA THR A 132 11.06 11.98 -1.17
C THR A 132 10.57 11.50 0.20
N ILE A 133 11.49 11.28 1.14
CA ILE A 133 11.16 10.89 2.52
C ILE A 133 10.32 11.97 3.21
N GLN A 134 10.68 13.25 3.07
CA GLN A 134 9.91 14.35 3.64
C GLN A 134 8.50 14.44 3.06
N SER A 135 8.35 14.34 1.73
CA SER A 135 7.04 14.31 1.06
C SER A 135 6.18 13.17 1.60
N LYS A 136 6.75 11.95 1.70
CA LYS A 136 6.05 10.78 2.22
C LYS A 136 5.70 10.89 3.70
N LEU A 137 6.51 11.59 4.48
CA LEU A 137 6.22 11.87 5.89
C LEU A 137 5.04 12.84 6.02
N GLN A 138 4.98 13.86 5.17
CA GLN A 138 3.89 14.84 5.13
C GLN A 138 2.57 14.19 4.70
N GLU A 139 2.59 13.37 3.64
CA GLU A 139 1.44 12.54 3.22
C GLU A 139 0.92 11.63 4.35
N HIS A 140 1.79 11.24 5.28
CA HIS A 140 1.44 10.44 6.44
C HIS A 140 0.79 11.24 7.58
N LEU A 141 1.11 12.53 7.70
CA LEU A 141 0.54 13.45 8.71
C LEU A 141 -0.82 13.99 8.26
N ASP A 142 -1.03 14.15 6.96
CA ASP A 142 -2.26 14.67 6.38
C ASP A 142 -3.38 13.61 6.24
N CYS A 143 -3.17 12.39 6.76
CA CYS A 143 -4.04 11.19 6.61
C CYS A 143 -4.54 10.65 7.95
#